data_AF-A0A1B2R7G0-F1
#
_entry.id   AF-A0A1B2R7G0-F1
#
_cell.length_a   1.000
_cell.length_b   1.000
_cell.length_c   1.000
_cell.angle_alpha   90.00
_cell.angle_beta   90.00
_cell.angle_gamma   90.00
#
_symmetry.space_group_name_H-M   'P 1'
#
loop_
_entity.id
_entity.type
_entity.pdbx_description
1 polymer ?
#
loop_
_entity_poly.entity_id
_entity_poly.type
_entity_poly.pdbx_seq_one_letter_code
_entity_poly.pdbx_strand_id
1 'polypeptide(L)'
;MKKFSDRLRHIRSLRGYTQAELARLAGLSQSAVASYESGERKSSRGLFKLAAALGVEAQWLDTGKGPMERPADVYAAPAGGHRYALEDGAQAAFGEARKEAEWPFPNIPRGRYESLTARDKRHLENMVAAFIDACHSNYAPLKSRNKPRRGD
;
A
#
# COMPACT_ATOMS: atom_id res chain seq x y z
N MET A 1 -16.09 -17.47 -2.67
CA MET A 1 -16.49 -16.30 -1.86
C MET A 1 -17.74 -15.68 -2.47
N LYS A 2 -18.79 -15.40 -1.68
CA LYS A 2 -20.07 -14.92 -2.24
C LYS A 2 -20.34 -13.44 -1.94
N LYS A 3 -19.93 -12.91 -0.79
CA LYS A 3 -20.28 -11.53 -0.37
C LYS A 3 -19.12 -10.54 -0.46
N PHE A 4 -19.47 -9.25 -0.58
CA PHE A 4 -18.52 -8.13 -0.57
C PHE A 4 -17.67 -8.11 0.70
N SER A 5 -18.29 -8.31 1.87
CA SER A 5 -17.62 -8.37 3.17
C SER A 5 -16.54 -9.45 3.22
N ASP A 6 -16.81 -10.62 2.65
CA ASP A 6 -15.86 -11.74 2.58
C ASP A 6 -14.65 -11.38 1.72
N ARG A 7 -14.88 -10.76 0.56
CA ARG A 7 -13.81 -10.30 -0.34
C ARG A 7 -12.96 -9.21 0.30
N LEU A 8 -13.59 -8.25 0.96
CA LEU A 8 -12.91 -7.18 1.66
C LEU A 8 -11.99 -7.73 2.75
N ARG A 9 -12.50 -8.61 3.61
CA ARG A 9 -11.72 -9.26 4.67
C ARG A 9 -10.58 -10.08 4.08
N HIS A 10 -10.86 -10.85 3.03
CA HIS A 10 -9.86 -11.69 2.38
C HIS A 10 -8.68 -10.88 1.84
N ILE A 11 -8.92 -9.81 1.07
CA ILE A 11 -7.84 -8.99 0.51
C ILE A 11 -7.12 -8.21 1.60
N ARG A 12 -7.83 -7.69 2.61
CA ARG A 12 -7.18 -7.06 3.75
C ARG A 12 -6.16 -8.01 4.40
N SER A 13 -6.57 -9.25 4.67
CA SER A 13 -5.69 -10.28 5.22
C SER A 13 -4.56 -10.67 4.27
N LEU A 14 -4.84 -10.79 2.97
CA LEU A 14 -3.84 -11.09 1.94
C LEU A 14 -2.75 -10.01 1.86
N ARG A 15 -3.14 -8.74 2.04
CA ARG A 15 -2.22 -7.59 2.09
C ARG A 15 -1.59 -7.37 3.47
N GLY A 16 -1.92 -8.20 4.46
CA GLY A 16 -1.34 -8.14 5.82
C GLY A 16 -1.80 -6.95 6.66
N TYR A 17 -2.87 -6.25 6.27
CA TYR A 17 -3.34 -5.08 7.00
C TYR A 17 -4.26 -5.45 8.15
N THR A 18 -4.14 -4.73 9.27
CA THR A 18 -5.18 -4.68 10.30
C THR A 18 -6.36 -3.81 9.83
N GLN A 19 -7.51 -3.91 10.50
CA GLN A 19 -8.67 -3.04 10.19
C GLN A 19 -8.35 -1.56 10.42
N ALA A 20 -7.56 -1.25 11.44
CA ALA A 20 -7.13 0.12 11.75
C ALA A 20 -6.19 0.68 10.68
N GLU A 21 -5.25 -0.13 10.18
CA GLU A 21 -4.35 0.29 9.10
C GLU A 21 -5.10 0.51 7.78
N LEU A 22 -6.01 -0.40 7.42
CA LEU A 22 -6.87 -0.22 6.24
C LEU A 22 -7.73 1.05 6.38
N ALA A 23 -8.27 1.31 7.57
CA ALA A 23 -9.04 2.52 7.84
C ALA A 23 -8.20 3.79 7.62
N ARG A 24 -6.97 3.81 8.13
CA ARG A 24 -6.02 4.91 7.93
C ARG A 24 -5.69 5.11 6.44
N LEU A 25 -5.40 4.03 5.71
CA LEU A 25 -5.10 4.08 4.27
C LEU A 25 -6.30 4.57 3.44
N ALA A 26 -7.52 4.17 3.80
CA ALA A 26 -8.75 4.55 3.09
C ALA A 26 -9.33 5.91 3.53
N GLY A 27 -8.76 6.56 4.55
CA GLY A 27 -9.33 7.77 5.15
C GLY A 27 -10.74 7.54 5.72
N LEU A 28 -10.90 6.41 6.43
CA LEU A 28 -12.12 5.98 7.12
C LEU A 28 -11.82 5.74 8.61
N SER A 29 -12.86 5.59 9.43
CA SER A 29 -12.69 5.12 10.81
C SER A 29 -12.59 3.59 10.87
N GLN A 30 -11.92 3.06 11.89
CA GLN A 30 -11.83 1.61 12.12
C GLN A 30 -13.23 0.98 12.23
N SER A 31 -14.15 1.60 12.96
CA SER A 31 -15.53 1.13 13.11
C SER A 31 -16.27 1.09 11.76
N ALA A 32 -15.98 2.05 10.86
CA ALA A 32 -16.54 2.01 9.51
C ALA A 32 -16.03 0.80 8.73
N VAL A 33 -14.73 0.50 8.76
CA VAL A 33 -14.15 -0.69 8.13
C VAL A 33 -14.76 -1.98 8.71
N ALA A 34 -14.90 -2.06 10.04
CA ALA A 34 -15.58 -3.18 10.70
C ALA A 34 -17.03 -3.35 10.22
N SER A 35 -17.77 -2.25 10.05
CA SER A 35 -19.15 -2.26 9.53
C SER A 35 -19.23 -2.74 8.06
N TYR A 36 -18.20 -2.46 7.25
CA TYR A 36 -18.11 -2.99 5.88
C TYR A 36 -17.80 -4.50 5.88
N GLU A 37 -16.93 -4.96 6.79
CA GLU A 37 -16.59 -6.38 6.94
C GLU A 37 -17.68 -7.22 7.61
N SER A 38 -18.58 -6.62 8.38
CA SER A 38 -19.78 -7.28 8.91
C SER A 38 -20.92 -7.33 7.89
N GLY A 39 -20.85 -6.50 6.85
CA GLY A 39 -21.90 -6.35 5.84
C GLY A 39 -23.06 -5.44 6.26
N GLU A 40 -22.97 -4.80 7.42
CA GLU A 40 -23.95 -3.84 7.94
C GLU A 40 -23.93 -2.52 7.15
N ARG A 41 -22.78 -2.16 6.57
CA ARG A 41 -22.59 -0.95 5.77
C ARG A 41 -22.22 -1.29 4.34
N LYS A 42 -22.92 -0.69 3.37
CA LYS A 42 -22.55 -0.69 1.96
C LYS A 42 -22.75 0.71 1.38
N SER A 43 -21.68 1.32 0.86
CA SER A 43 -21.77 2.62 0.20
C SER A 43 -20.78 2.69 -0.95
N SER A 44 -21.20 3.29 -2.08
CA SER A 44 -20.36 3.40 -3.27
C SER A 44 -19.09 4.21 -2.99
N ARG A 45 -19.21 5.31 -2.23
CA ARG A 45 -18.05 6.14 -1.85
C ARG A 45 -17.04 5.38 -0.98
N GLY A 46 -17.51 4.58 -0.02
CA GLY A 46 -16.64 3.76 0.83
C GLY A 46 -15.98 2.62 0.06
N LEU A 47 -16.71 1.99 -0.86
CA LEU A 47 -16.18 0.98 -1.76
C LEU A 47 -14.97 1.50 -2.56
N PHE A 48 -15.09 2.65 -3.22
CA PHE A 48 -13.98 3.20 -4.00
C PHE A 48 -12.76 3.56 -3.13
N LYS A 49 -12.98 4.09 -1.93
CA LYS A 49 -11.90 4.37 -0.98
C LYS A 49 -11.17 3.10 -0.52
N LEU A 50 -11.92 2.04 -0.22
CA LEU A 50 -11.35 0.75 0.18
C LEU A 50 -10.61 0.08 -0.98
N ALA A 51 -11.19 0.10 -2.18
CA ALA A 51 -10.56 -0.44 -3.38
C ALA A 51 -9.24 0.27 -3.71
N ALA A 52 -9.23 1.60 -3.64
CA ALA A 52 -8.02 2.41 -3.83
C ALA A 52 -6.95 2.11 -2.78
N ALA A 53 -7.33 1.98 -1.50
CA ALA A 53 -6.41 1.65 -0.41
C ALA A 53 -5.81 0.24 -0.53
N LEU A 54 -6.56 -0.71 -1.09
CA LEU A 54 -6.14 -2.10 -1.27
C LEU A 54 -5.46 -2.37 -2.63
N GLY A 55 -5.48 -1.41 -3.55
CA GLY A 55 -4.93 -1.56 -4.90
C GLY A 55 -5.70 -2.57 -5.76
N VAL A 56 -7.00 -2.72 -5.54
CA VAL A 56 -7.87 -3.68 -6.26
C VAL A 56 -8.93 -2.97 -7.08
N GLU A 57 -9.50 -3.68 -8.05
CA GLU A 57 -10.58 -3.15 -8.87
C GLU A 57 -11.88 -3.05 -8.08
N ALA A 58 -12.54 -1.88 -8.12
CA ALA A 58 -13.76 -1.63 -7.35
C ALA A 58 -14.91 -2.56 -7.78
N GLN A 59 -15.00 -2.85 -9.08
CA GLN A 59 -15.99 -3.78 -9.63
C GLN A 59 -15.79 -5.20 -9.10
N TRP A 60 -14.53 -5.68 -9.01
CA TRP A 60 -14.23 -6.97 -8.43
C TRP A 60 -14.54 -7.00 -6.94
N LEU A 61 -14.20 -5.94 -6.20
CA LEU A 61 -14.49 -5.88 -4.78
C LEU A 61 -16.01 -5.93 -4.52
N ASP A 62 -16.81 -5.21 -5.30
CA ASP A 62 -18.26 -5.16 -5.15
C ASP A 62 -19.00 -6.41 -5.65
N THR A 63 -18.63 -6.93 -6.82
CA THR A 63 -19.39 -8.00 -7.49
C THR A 63 -18.67 -9.35 -7.53
N GLY A 64 -17.36 -9.36 -7.32
CA GLY A 64 -16.50 -10.52 -7.50
C GLY A 64 -16.22 -10.87 -8.96
N LYS A 65 -16.65 -10.04 -9.91
CA LYS A 65 -16.45 -10.26 -11.35
C LYS A 65 -15.27 -9.43 -11.86
N GLY A 66 -14.54 -9.98 -12.82
CA GLY A 66 -13.39 -9.32 -13.47
C GLY A 66 -12.06 -9.57 -12.73
N PRO A 67 -10.98 -8.90 -13.17
CA PRO A 67 -9.67 -9.02 -12.54
C PRO A 67 -9.68 -8.39 -11.15
N MET A 68 -9.06 -9.08 -10.19
CA MET A 68 -8.91 -8.59 -8.82
C MET A 68 -7.93 -7.43 -8.75
N GLU A 69 -6.80 -7.58 -9.42
CA GLU A 69 -5.77 -6.55 -9.45
C GLU A 69 -6.18 -5.47 -10.44
N ARG A 70 -5.96 -4.22 -10.02
CA ARG A 70 -6.12 -3.09 -10.92
C ARG A 70 -4.96 -3.14 -11.91
N PRO A 71 -5.20 -3.30 -13.23
CA PRO A 71 -4.11 -3.28 -14.19
C PRO A 71 -3.39 -1.94 -14.06
N ALA A 72 -2.06 -1.99 -13.94
CA ALA A 72 -1.22 -0.80 -13.75
C ALA A 72 -1.43 0.25 -14.86
N ASP A 73 -2.00 -0.17 -15.98
CA ASP A 73 -2.01 0.56 -17.25
C ASP A 73 -3.30 1.36 -17.49
N VAL A 74 -4.35 1.19 -16.68
CA VAL A 74 -5.69 1.74 -17.02
C VAL A 74 -5.93 3.15 -16.48
N TYR A 75 -5.15 3.62 -15.50
CA TYR A 75 -5.20 5.02 -15.04
C TYR A 75 -3.85 5.50 -14.49
N ALA A 76 -2.88 5.66 -15.37
CA ALA A 76 -2.02 6.83 -15.24
C ALA A 76 -2.90 8.09 -15.45
N ALA A 77 -3.03 8.89 -14.40
CA ALA A 77 -3.52 10.29 -14.33
C ALA A 77 -5.05 10.54 -14.19
N PRO A 78 -5.50 11.74 -13.69
CA PRO A 78 -4.73 12.89 -13.20
C PRO A 78 -5.18 13.42 -11.81
N ALA A 79 -4.24 13.97 -11.05
CA ALA A 79 -4.56 15.00 -10.06
C ALA A 79 -4.79 16.32 -10.81
N GLY A 80 -6.06 16.65 -11.07
CA GLY A 80 -6.54 18.03 -11.32
C GLY A 80 -6.21 18.68 -12.66
N GLY A 81 -7.25 19.02 -13.42
CA GLY A 81 -7.20 20.07 -14.44
C GLY A 81 -7.71 19.62 -15.80
N HIS A 82 -8.93 20.03 -16.14
CA HIS A 82 -9.35 20.14 -17.53
C HIS A 82 -8.39 21.08 -18.28
N ARG A 83 -7.69 20.59 -19.30
CA ARG A 83 -7.14 21.41 -20.38
C ARG A 83 -7.39 20.70 -21.69
N TYR A 84 -8.29 21.26 -22.49
CA TYR A 84 -8.38 20.97 -23.92
C TYR A 84 -7.07 21.41 -24.57
N ALA A 85 -6.40 20.51 -25.27
CA ALA A 85 -5.38 20.86 -26.25
C ALA A 85 -5.39 19.79 -27.36
N LEU A 86 -5.73 20.24 -28.56
CA LEU A 86 -5.72 19.48 -29.80
C LEU A 86 -4.29 19.10 -30.22
N GLU A 87 -4.19 17.93 -30.86
CA GLU A 87 -3.27 17.49 -31.92
C GLU A 87 -1.83 18.07 -31.96
N ASP A 88 -0.81 17.22 -31.84
CA ASP A 88 -0.03 16.80 -33.02
C ASP A 88 0.90 15.61 -32.70
N GLY A 89 1.20 14.82 -33.73
CA GLY A 89 1.68 13.45 -33.63
C GLY A 89 3.12 13.24 -33.14
N ALA A 90 3.33 12.09 -32.48
CA ALA A 90 4.57 11.32 -32.53
C ALA A 90 4.29 9.89 -32.03
N GLN A 91 4.04 8.99 -32.97
CA GLN A 91 4.16 7.55 -32.72
C GLN A 91 5.61 7.12 -32.96
N ALA A 92 6.00 6.08 -32.21
CA ALA A 92 7.13 5.17 -32.38
C ALA A 92 8.38 5.43 -31.51
N ALA A 93 8.56 4.57 -30.49
CA ALA A 93 9.68 3.62 -30.44
C ALA A 93 9.51 2.67 -29.24
N PHE A 94 9.16 1.42 -29.54
CA PHE A 94 9.24 0.28 -28.64
C PHE A 94 10.70 -0.04 -28.30
N GLY A 95 10.97 -0.69 -27.15
CA GLY A 95 12.16 -1.54 -27.01
C GLY A 95 12.80 -1.58 -25.64
N GLU A 96 12.35 -2.55 -24.85
CA GLU A 96 13.09 -3.27 -23.79
C GLU A 96 14.59 -2.96 -23.61
N ALA A 97 14.93 -2.34 -22.48
CA ALA A 97 16.19 -2.51 -21.74
C ALA A 97 16.06 -1.69 -20.45
N ARG A 98 15.88 -2.23 -19.25
CA ARG A 98 16.51 -3.41 -18.64
C ARG A 98 15.55 -3.95 -17.57
N LYS A 99 15.44 -5.28 -17.50
CA LYS A 99 14.96 -6.03 -16.34
C LYS A 99 15.40 -5.38 -15.03
N GLU A 100 14.47 -5.33 -14.08
CA GLU A 100 14.70 -5.82 -12.71
C GLU A 100 16.16 -5.71 -12.22
N ALA A 101 16.54 -4.51 -11.77
CA ALA A 101 17.37 -4.42 -10.57
C ALA A 101 16.42 -3.85 -9.49
N GLU A 102 15.56 -4.76 -9.07
CA GLU A 102 14.67 -4.79 -7.89
C GLU A 102 14.52 -3.46 -7.17
N TRP A 103 13.62 -2.62 -7.70
CA TRP A 103 13.10 -1.54 -6.88
C TRP A 103 12.36 -2.17 -5.67
N PRO A 104 12.84 -1.98 -4.43
CA PRO A 104 12.43 -2.80 -3.29
C PRO A 104 11.06 -2.40 -2.73
N PHE A 105 10.49 -1.30 -3.22
CA PHE A 105 9.24 -0.75 -2.72
C PHE A 105 8.11 -0.99 -3.74
N PRO A 106 7.40 -2.13 -3.68
CA PRO A 106 6.32 -2.44 -4.61
C PRO A 106 5.17 -1.41 -4.56
N ASN A 107 5.02 -0.71 -3.44
CA ASN A 107 3.96 0.28 -3.21
C ASN A 107 4.41 1.74 -3.41
N ILE A 108 5.67 1.97 -3.77
CA ILE A 108 6.21 3.32 -3.99
C ILE A 108 6.70 3.38 -5.43
N PRO A 109 6.00 4.07 -6.35
CA PRO A 109 6.52 4.23 -7.71
C PRO A 109 7.85 4.98 -7.71
N ARG A 110 8.80 4.57 -8.55
CA ARG A 110 10.12 5.19 -8.65
C ARG A 110 10.04 6.71 -8.88
N GLY A 111 9.15 7.16 -9.78
CA GLY A 111 8.99 8.59 -10.08
C GLY A 111 8.62 9.44 -8.85
N ARG A 112 7.89 8.86 -7.88
CA ARG A 112 7.55 9.55 -6.63
C ARG A 112 8.77 9.71 -5.74
N TYR A 113 9.62 8.70 -5.64
CA TYR A 113 10.88 8.80 -4.90
C TYR A 113 11.84 9.80 -5.58
N GLU A 114 11.89 9.80 -6.91
CA GLU A 114 12.74 10.70 -7.68
C GLU A 114 12.36 12.17 -7.49
N SER A 115 11.06 12.49 -7.39
CA SER A 115 10.55 13.84 -7.15
C SER A 115 10.90 14.45 -5.79
N LEU A 116 11.44 13.66 -4.86
CA LEU A 116 11.82 14.15 -3.54
C LEU A 116 13.09 15.02 -3.59
N THR A 117 13.15 16.01 -2.71
CA THR A 117 14.35 16.82 -2.55
C THR A 117 15.51 15.99 -1.97
N ALA A 118 16.74 16.44 -2.17
CA ALA A 118 17.92 15.77 -1.58
C ALA A 118 17.84 15.69 -0.04
N ARG A 119 17.23 16.70 0.61
CA ARG A 119 16.98 16.70 2.05
C ARG A 119 16.01 15.58 2.46
N ASP A 120 14.92 15.42 1.71
CA ASP A 120 13.89 14.43 2.01
C ASP A 120 14.38 13.01 1.77
N LYS A 121 15.18 12.80 0.71
CA LYS A 121 15.84 11.51 0.45
C LYS A 121 16.75 11.10 1.60
N ARG A 122 17.57 12.03 2.11
CA ARG A 122 18.43 11.80 3.29
C ARG A 122 17.62 11.56 4.56
N HIS A 123 16.49 12.22 4.73
CA HIS A 123 15.62 11.99 5.88
C HIS A 123 14.98 10.59 5.84
N LEU A 124 14.52 10.14 4.67
CA LEU A 124 14.03 8.78 4.45
C LEU A 124 15.09 7.74 4.77
N GLU A 125 16.32 7.93 4.28
CA GLU A 125 17.45 7.05 4.56
C GLU A 125 17.70 6.92 6.07
N ASN A 126 17.74 8.04 6.80
CA ASN A 126 17.92 8.02 8.25
C ASN A 126 16.78 7.29 8.98
N MET A 127 15.53 7.45 8.55
CA MET A 127 14.39 6.75 9.15
C MET A 127 14.46 5.24 8.90
N VAL A 128 14.82 4.84 7.68
CA VAL A 128 14.97 3.42 7.31
C VAL A 128 16.12 2.78 8.08
N ALA A 129 17.28 3.45 8.17
CA ALA A 129 18.42 2.97 8.95
C ALA A 129 18.05 2.81 10.43
N ALA A 130 17.46 3.84 11.06
CA ALA A 130 17.05 3.77 12.46
C ALA A 130 16.03 2.65 12.73
N PHE A 131 15.12 2.41 11.78
CA PHE A 131 14.16 1.32 11.88
C PHE A 131 14.84 -0.05 11.78
N ILE A 132 15.78 -0.23 10.84
CA ILE A 132 16.56 -1.46 10.68
C ILE A 132 17.39 -1.72 11.95
N ASP A 133 18.09 -0.72 12.47
CA ASP A 133 18.88 -0.80 13.70
C ASP A 133 18.01 -1.15 14.91
N ALA A 134 16.81 -0.56 15.01
CA ALA A 134 15.85 -0.89 16.04
C ALA A 134 15.36 -2.34 15.92
N CYS A 135 15.05 -2.82 14.71
CA CYS A 135 14.67 -4.21 14.48
C CYS A 135 15.77 -5.19 14.89
N HIS A 136 17.04 -4.91 14.56
CA HIS A 136 18.17 -5.74 14.99
C HIS A 136 18.42 -5.65 16.50
N SER A 137 18.26 -4.47 17.10
CA SER A 137 18.43 -4.26 18.54
C SER A 137 17.34 -4.96 19.37
N ASN A 138 16.10 -5.01 18.86
CA ASN A 138 15.00 -5.74 19.49
C ASN A 138 15.04 -7.26 19.24
N TYR A 139 15.80 -7.72 18.24
CA TYR A 139 16.04 -9.14 17.96
C TYR A 139 17.34 -9.68 18.59
N ALA A 140 18.13 -8.85 19.27
CA ALA A 140 19.21 -9.36 20.10
C ALA A 140 18.59 -10.23 21.20
N PRO A 141 18.85 -11.56 21.24
CA PRO A 141 18.31 -12.39 22.31
C PRO A 141 18.79 -11.78 23.63
N LEU A 142 17.84 -11.58 24.55
CA LEU A 142 18.11 -11.21 25.92
C LEU A 142 19.26 -12.07 26.44
N LYS A 143 20.47 -11.53 26.44
CA LYS A 143 21.64 -12.21 26.99
C LYS A 143 21.35 -12.29 28.48
N SER A 144 20.87 -13.45 28.91
CA SER A 144 20.70 -13.82 30.31
C SER A 144 21.99 -13.46 31.04
N ARG A 145 21.96 -12.33 31.76
CA ARG A 145 23.04 -11.99 32.68
C ARG A 145 22.70 -12.67 33.99
N ASN A 146 22.97 -13.97 34.01
CA ASN A 146 22.89 -14.79 35.21
C ASN A 146 23.79 -14.16 36.28
N LYS A 147 23.18 -13.83 37.43
CA LYS A 147 23.79 -13.23 38.61
C LYS A 147 24.62 -14.31 39.33
N PRO A 148 25.92 -14.10 39.61
CA PRO A 148 26.56 -14.89 40.65
C PRO A 148 26.14 -14.32 42.02
N ARG A 149 25.43 -15.16 42.79
CA ARG A 149 25.31 -15.05 44.24
C ARG A 149 26.71 -15.20 44.84
N ARG A 150 27.13 -14.27 45.69
CA ARG A 150 28.04 -14.55 46.80
C ARG A 150 27.49 -13.88 48.04
N GLY A 151 26.99 -14.70 48.95
CA GLY A 151 27.11 -14.44 50.38
C GLY A 151 28.42 -15.07 50.83
N ASP A 152 29.18 -14.33 51.62
CA ASP A 152 29.54 -14.64 53.01
C ASP A 152 29.89 -13.29 53.67
#